data_AF-H1UXV9-F1
#
_entry.id   AF-H1UXV9-F1
#
_cell.length_a   1.000
_cell.length_b   1.000
_cell.length_c   1.000
_cell.angle_alpha   90.00
_cell.angle_beta   90.00
_cell.angle_gamma   90.00
#
_symmetry.space_group_name_H-M   'P 1'
#
loop_
_entity.id
_entity.type
_entity.pdbx_description
1 polymer ?
#
loop_
_entity_poly.entity_id
_entity_poly.type
_entity_poly.pdbx_seq_one_letter_code
_entity_poly.pdbx_strand_id
1 'polypeptide(L)'
;MARTEEQPDFSIVGVLKGADGQPIDLNLSYTCRLVASEMHGLALRTNTITFSTVTSDELRILAQCFQSAKVSHVDGYREGMSYYAVQYMPDKVFDELKLKYPPFIPVLERMRSEKEADCFMVTDMKRKGPYGEAMSLWSDFLKEVVQSVLPLDPDHKFVHRYWTESGGSVTDDPPEEVARTILRSIDMIECPLTHWAIPADHVMNADELAKGLLSDRVRMKRDRIKYRFSAAAAAVLFLQSLGNGRCAHLRKIVLHEDHESVVHPQRHGLGLIPFCQQNPRLFVQRRVDLWKNALQYDSRWNMIPMARYMDKFHLPSDWGIISSDVSHIIHRWVKEALALAPAGMPANSFSLIFDGQPIPHLATQIFQSTLQRDVTWQLAWEESVRRGIIAEPPLFRGEAWSDWYPGYYFRGFPQAMKDIADQKSVVQCNFDVGEPWNVERMVQDHMDWNAQKWAEQMREGHEPKLWETVPPLPTWRSVLEENLVPIPDGPYLPYGDSDSDIDFPSSSDSDSDSD
;
A
#
# COMPACT_ATOMS: atom_id res chain seq x y z
N MET A 1 32.27 16.65 2.77
CA MET A 1 30.86 16.57 3.17
C MET A 1 30.78 15.56 4.28
N ALA A 2 30.42 15.98 5.50
CA ALA A 2 30.20 15.06 6.60
C ALA A 2 28.91 14.27 6.32
N ARG A 3 28.98 12.93 6.37
CA ARG A 3 27.79 12.07 6.42
C ARG A 3 27.00 12.48 7.66
N THR A 4 25.74 12.88 7.49
CA THR A 4 24.79 12.92 8.61
C THR A 4 24.50 11.48 9.02
N GLU A 5 24.45 11.20 10.33
CA GLU A 5 24.28 9.86 10.91
C GLU A 5 22.99 9.13 10.47
N GLU A 6 22.05 9.82 9.82
CA GLU A 6 20.76 9.28 9.37
C GLU A 6 20.76 8.65 7.96
N GLN A 7 21.88 8.65 7.22
CA GLN A 7 21.93 8.06 5.87
C GLN A 7 22.32 6.57 5.89
N PRO A 8 21.75 5.73 4.99
CA PRO A 8 22.16 4.34 4.87
C PRO A 8 23.65 4.21 4.54
N ASP A 9 24.29 3.16 5.09
CA ASP A 9 25.73 2.97 4.96
C ASP A 9 26.17 2.49 3.55
N PHE A 10 25.20 2.04 2.74
CA PHE A 10 25.38 1.63 1.35
C PHE A 10 25.08 2.75 0.35
N SER A 11 25.79 2.75 -0.78
CA SER A 11 25.56 3.70 -1.88
C SER A 11 24.45 3.19 -2.78
N ILE A 12 23.32 3.90 -2.86
CA ILE A 12 22.41 3.76 -4.00
C ILE A 12 23.10 4.41 -5.20
N VAL A 13 23.73 3.58 -6.03
CA VAL A 13 24.49 4.04 -7.18
C VAL A 13 23.51 4.55 -8.25
N GLY A 14 23.49 5.86 -8.45
CA GLY A 14 22.80 6.51 -9.57
C GLY A 14 23.78 7.35 -10.36
N VAL A 15 23.78 7.22 -11.68
CA VAL A 15 24.54 8.12 -12.56
C VAL A 15 23.58 9.22 -13.02
N LEU A 16 23.81 10.45 -12.57
CA LEU A 16 23.11 11.60 -13.12
C LEU A 16 23.54 11.79 -14.58
N LYS A 17 22.61 11.54 -15.50
CA LYS A 17 22.84 11.61 -16.95
C LYS A 17 22.15 12.84 -17.54
N GLY A 18 22.68 13.34 -18.65
CA GLY A 18 22.02 14.31 -19.51
C GLY A 18 20.78 13.72 -20.19
N ALA A 19 20.02 14.58 -20.87
CA ALA A 19 18.79 14.20 -21.57
C ALA A 19 18.99 13.16 -22.70
N ASP A 20 20.22 13.02 -23.18
CA ASP A 20 20.67 12.04 -24.19
C ASP A 20 21.19 10.72 -23.57
N GLY A 21 21.11 10.58 -22.24
CA GLY A 21 21.62 9.43 -21.50
C GLY A 21 23.14 9.41 -21.32
N GLN A 22 23.86 10.45 -21.76
CA GLN A 22 25.31 10.58 -21.57
C GLN A 22 25.64 11.19 -20.20
N PRO A 23 26.87 11.03 -19.67
CA PRO A 23 27.30 11.77 -18.48
C PRO A 23 27.20 13.28 -18.69
N ILE A 24 26.83 14.02 -17.65
CA ILE A 24 26.82 15.49 -17.72
C ILE A 24 28.27 15.99 -17.81
N ASP A 25 28.62 16.63 -18.92
CA ASP A 25 29.93 17.28 -19.07
C ASP A 25 29.98 18.57 -18.25
N LEU A 26 30.78 18.54 -17.19
CA LEU A 26 31.02 19.67 -16.29
C LEU A 26 32.37 20.35 -16.52
N ASN A 27 33.16 19.92 -17.51
CA ASN A 27 34.53 20.39 -17.73
C ASN A 27 34.60 21.92 -17.87
N LEU A 28 33.69 22.51 -18.65
CA LEU A 28 33.66 23.96 -18.84
C LEU A 28 33.34 24.72 -17.53
N SER A 29 32.43 24.17 -16.72
CA SER A 29 32.07 24.74 -15.42
C SER A 29 33.21 24.64 -14.40
N TYR A 30 34.03 23.59 -14.47
CA TYR A 30 35.22 23.46 -13.61
C TYR A 30 36.37 24.38 -14.03
N THR A 31 36.44 24.78 -15.30
CA THR A 31 37.56 25.56 -15.83
C THR A 31 37.34 27.07 -15.74
N CYS A 32 36.10 27.56 -15.80
CA CYS A 32 35.79 29.00 -15.82
C CYS A 32 34.85 29.41 -14.68
N ARG A 33 35.31 30.29 -13.78
CA ARG A 33 34.52 30.78 -12.62
C ARG A 33 33.25 31.54 -13.01
N LEU A 34 33.31 32.34 -14.08
CA LEU A 34 32.12 33.05 -14.57
C LEU A 34 31.07 32.06 -15.05
N VAL A 35 31.48 31.09 -15.87
CA VAL A 35 30.60 30.03 -16.36
C VAL A 35 30.06 29.19 -15.19
N ALA A 36 30.88 28.84 -14.20
CA ALA A 36 30.42 28.14 -13.00
C ALA A 36 29.32 28.91 -12.24
N SER A 37 29.48 30.23 -12.13
CA SER A 37 28.49 31.11 -11.50
C SER A 37 27.20 31.19 -12.31
N GLU A 38 27.28 31.34 -13.63
CA GLU A 38 26.12 31.41 -14.52
C GLU A 38 25.38 30.07 -14.61
N MET A 39 26.12 28.96 -14.59
CA MET A 39 25.57 27.60 -14.63
C MET A 39 25.04 27.13 -13.27
N HIS A 40 25.18 27.92 -12.20
CA HIS A 40 24.74 27.52 -10.86
C HIS A 40 23.25 27.15 -10.84
N GLY A 41 22.95 25.89 -10.49
CA GLY A 41 21.60 25.33 -10.48
C GLY A 41 20.96 25.15 -11.87
N LEU A 42 21.64 25.50 -12.97
CA LEU A 42 21.09 25.39 -14.33
C LEU A 42 20.78 23.95 -14.71
N ALA A 43 21.66 23.00 -14.36
CA ALA A 43 21.45 21.58 -14.63
C ALA A 43 20.14 21.07 -13.99
N LEU A 44 19.87 21.42 -12.73
CA LEU A 44 18.66 21.01 -12.02
C LEU A 44 17.39 21.72 -12.54
N ARG A 45 17.55 22.94 -13.08
CA ARG A 45 16.43 23.71 -13.66
C ARG A 45 16.01 23.22 -15.03
N THR A 46 16.94 22.68 -15.80
CA THR A 46 16.72 22.35 -17.22
C THR A 46 16.53 20.86 -17.45
N ASN A 47 17.14 20.01 -16.63
CA ASN A 47 17.06 18.56 -16.80
C ASN A 47 15.91 17.98 -15.97
N THR A 48 15.25 16.99 -16.56
CA THR A 48 14.31 16.12 -15.83
C THR A 48 15.12 15.06 -15.10
N ILE A 49 14.93 14.94 -13.79
CA ILE A 49 15.55 13.86 -13.02
C ILE A 49 14.58 12.68 -12.99
N THR A 50 15.10 11.50 -13.29
CA THR A 50 14.29 10.29 -13.40
C THR A 50 14.75 9.26 -12.36
N PHE A 51 13.79 8.66 -11.67
CA PHE A 51 14.02 7.55 -10.73
C PHE A 51 13.22 6.33 -11.17
N SER A 52 13.78 5.15 -11.00
CA SER A 52 13.08 3.86 -11.14
C SER A 52 13.01 3.17 -9.78
N THR A 53 12.30 2.05 -9.69
CA THR A 53 12.41 1.20 -8.50
C THR A 53 13.85 0.71 -8.33
N VAL A 54 14.27 0.49 -7.08
CA VAL A 54 15.66 0.14 -6.75
C VAL A 54 15.74 -1.16 -5.96
N THR A 55 16.69 -2.00 -6.35
CA THR A 55 17.02 -3.26 -5.68
C THR A 55 18.47 -3.66 -5.99
N SER A 56 19.09 -4.34 -5.04
CA SER A 56 20.41 -4.98 -5.07
C SER A 56 20.35 -6.14 -4.08
N ASP A 57 21.39 -6.97 -3.97
CA ASP A 57 21.38 -8.07 -3.00
C ASP A 57 21.22 -7.57 -1.56
N GLU A 58 21.90 -6.49 -1.19
CA GLU A 58 21.78 -5.84 0.13
C GLU A 58 20.44 -5.13 0.29
N LEU A 59 20.03 -4.33 -0.70
CA LEU A 59 18.76 -3.58 -0.67
C LEU A 59 17.54 -4.51 -0.62
N ARG A 60 17.63 -5.69 -1.23
CA ARG A 60 16.57 -6.70 -1.22
C ARG A 60 16.35 -7.22 0.20
N ILE A 61 17.43 -7.56 0.90
CA ILE A 61 17.35 -8.01 2.30
C ILE A 61 16.79 -6.89 3.17
N LEU A 62 17.30 -5.67 3.01
CA LEU A 62 16.81 -4.51 3.75
C LEU A 62 15.33 -4.23 3.48
N ALA A 63 14.89 -4.24 2.22
CA ALA A 63 13.50 -4.00 1.83
C ALA A 63 12.57 -5.06 2.43
N GLN A 64 13.01 -6.31 2.48
CA GLN A 64 12.27 -7.38 3.15
C GLN A 64 12.14 -7.15 4.65
N CYS A 65 13.25 -6.85 5.33
CA CYS A 65 13.25 -6.53 6.75
C CYS A 65 12.32 -5.34 7.02
N PHE A 66 12.38 -4.32 6.18
CA PHE A 66 11.55 -3.13 6.28
C PHE A 66 10.06 -3.42 6.06
N GLN A 67 9.72 -4.26 5.08
CA GLN A 67 8.35 -4.76 4.89
C GLN A 67 7.82 -5.42 6.16
N SER A 68 8.58 -6.36 6.73
CA SER A 68 8.20 -7.08 7.96
C SER A 68 8.07 -6.12 9.16
N ALA A 69 9.07 -5.24 9.35
CA ALA A 69 9.09 -4.24 10.42
C ALA A 69 7.86 -3.34 10.35
N LYS A 70 7.65 -2.74 9.19
CA LYS A 70 6.71 -1.63 9.06
C LYS A 70 5.28 -2.11 8.98
N VAL A 71 5.01 -3.11 8.13
CA VAL A 71 3.63 -3.57 7.89
C VAL A 71 3.18 -4.52 8.98
N SER A 72 3.96 -5.57 9.27
CA SER A 72 3.52 -6.60 10.23
C SER A 72 3.61 -6.13 11.67
N HIS A 73 4.63 -5.35 12.03
CA HIS A 73 4.87 -4.98 13.43
C HIS A 73 4.37 -3.56 13.72
N VAL A 74 4.95 -2.53 13.11
CA VAL A 74 4.57 -1.14 13.46
C VAL A 74 3.10 -0.84 13.15
N ASP A 75 2.65 -1.11 11.92
CA ASP A 75 1.26 -0.83 11.54
C ASP A 75 0.30 -1.85 12.17
N GLY A 76 0.68 -3.13 12.22
CA GLY A 76 -0.10 -4.19 12.86
C GLY A 76 -0.35 -3.95 14.36
N TYR A 77 0.69 -3.59 15.13
CA TYR A 77 0.52 -3.27 16.56
C TYR A 77 -0.27 -1.99 16.77
N ARG A 78 -0.06 -0.94 15.96
CA ARG A 78 -0.89 0.27 16.05
C ARG A 78 -2.35 -0.03 15.80
N GLU A 79 -2.66 -0.82 14.77
CA GLU A 79 -4.04 -1.23 14.47
C GLU A 79 -4.63 -2.05 15.62
N GLY A 80 -3.93 -3.09 16.06
CA GLY A 80 -4.38 -3.97 17.14
C GLY A 80 -4.59 -3.24 18.47
N MET A 81 -3.65 -2.37 18.86
CA MET A 81 -3.69 -1.65 20.13
C MET A 81 -4.65 -0.46 20.13
N SER A 82 -5.04 0.08 18.96
CA SER A 82 -5.96 1.22 18.90
C SER A 82 -7.30 0.92 19.56
N TYR A 83 -7.81 -0.30 19.39
CA TYR A 83 -9.06 -0.72 20.03
C TYR A 83 -8.96 -0.64 21.57
N TYR A 84 -7.85 -1.15 22.12
CA TYR A 84 -7.58 -1.12 23.55
C TYR A 84 -7.35 0.31 24.04
N ALA A 85 -6.55 1.10 23.33
CA ALA A 85 -6.25 2.48 23.69
C ALA A 85 -7.53 3.33 23.84
N VAL A 86 -8.51 3.17 22.94
CA VAL A 86 -9.78 3.92 22.99
C VAL A 86 -10.56 3.66 24.29
N GLN A 87 -10.45 2.49 24.90
CA GLN A 87 -11.12 2.16 26.16
C GLN A 87 -10.55 2.93 27.37
N TYR A 88 -9.27 3.31 27.31
CA TYR A 88 -8.58 4.08 28.35
C TYR A 88 -8.53 5.59 28.02
N MET A 89 -9.09 6.00 26.89
CA MET A 89 -9.04 7.36 26.40
C MET A 89 -10.03 8.28 27.14
N PRO A 90 -9.59 9.42 27.70
CA PRO A 90 -10.50 10.41 28.29
C PRO A 90 -11.43 11.06 27.24
N ASP A 91 -12.62 11.47 27.66
CA ASP A 91 -13.63 12.08 26.78
C ASP A 91 -13.11 13.29 26.00
N LYS A 92 -12.30 14.13 26.64
CA LYS A 92 -11.71 15.29 25.97
C LYS A 92 -10.86 14.90 24.76
N VAL A 93 -9.99 13.90 24.91
CA VAL A 93 -9.13 13.41 23.81
C VAL A 93 -9.97 12.73 22.74
N PHE A 94 -10.98 11.98 23.17
CA PHE A 94 -11.93 11.33 22.27
C PHE A 94 -12.66 12.34 21.37
N ASP A 95 -13.16 13.44 21.94
CA ASP A 95 -13.83 14.51 21.18
C ASP A 95 -12.86 15.29 20.28
N GLU A 96 -11.61 15.51 20.71
CA GLU A 96 -10.55 16.11 19.89
C GLU A 96 -10.25 15.26 18.65
N LEU A 97 -10.18 13.93 18.80
CA LEU A 97 -9.98 13.01 17.67
C LEU A 97 -11.18 12.99 16.72
N LYS A 98 -12.41 13.06 17.23
CA LYS A 98 -13.62 13.18 16.40
C LYS A 98 -13.59 14.44 15.52
N LEU A 99 -13.12 15.56 16.07
CA LEU A 99 -12.97 16.81 15.33
C LEU A 99 -11.88 16.71 14.25
N LYS A 100 -10.75 16.06 14.57
CA LYS A 100 -9.61 15.92 13.67
C LYS A 100 -9.84 14.90 12.56
N TYR A 101 -10.55 13.82 12.84
CA TYR A 101 -10.81 12.72 11.91
C TYR A 101 -12.32 12.46 11.72
N PRO A 102 -13.09 13.42 11.15
CA PRO A 102 -14.54 13.24 10.95
C PRO A 102 -14.95 11.95 10.23
N PRO A 103 -14.22 11.47 9.19
CA PRO A 103 -14.57 10.21 8.53
C PRO A 103 -14.54 8.98 9.44
N PHE A 104 -13.76 9.01 10.52
CA PHE A 104 -13.59 7.88 11.43
C PHE A 104 -14.41 7.99 12.71
N ILE A 105 -15.29 8.99 12.85
CA ILE A 105 -16.19 9.13 14.02
C ILE A 105 -16.96 7.82 14.29
N PRO A 106 -17.61 7.17 13.30
CA PRO A 106 -18.36 5.94 13.57
C PRO A 106 -17.46 4.79 14.02
N VAL A 107 -16.24 4.72 13.50
CA VAL A 107 -15.25 3.70 13.87
C VAL A 107 -14.75 3.94 15.30
N LEU A 108 -14.45 5.18 15.66
CA LEU A 108 -13.99 5.57 16.98
C LEU A 108 -15.07 5.37 18.06
N GLU A 109 -16.33 5.72 17.77
CA GLU A 109 -17.49 5.45 18.64
C GLU A 109 -17.75 3.96 18.83
N ARG A 110 -17.56 3.17 17.77
CA ARG A 110 -17.64 1.71 17.84
C ARG A 110 -16.55 1.13 18.75
N MET A 111 -15.29 1.50 18.53
CA MET A 111 -14.16 1.06 19.37
C MET A 111 -14.39 1.33 20.86
N ARG A 112 -15.09 2.42 21.20
CA ARG A 112 -15.44 2.77 22.59
C ARG A 112 -16.63 2.00 23.15
N SER A 113 -17.60 1.64 22.31
CA SER A 113 -18.88 1.09 22.76
C SER A 113 -18.93 -0.45 22.75
N GLU A 114 -18.11 -1.12 21.95
CA GLU A 114 -18.06 -2.58 21.89
C GLU A 114 -17.38 -3.18 23.14
N LYS A 115 -18.04 -4.16 23.77
CA LYS A 115 -17.50 -4.88 24.93
C LYS A 115 -16.64 -6.07 24.51
N GLU A 116 -15.49 -6.14 25.16
CA GLU A 116 -14.38 -7.11 25.21
C GLU A 116 -14.61 -8.55 24.66
N ALA A 117 -15.78 -9.17 24.87
CA ALA A 117 -16.03 -10.57 24.47
C ALA A 117 -16.25 -10.78 22.95
N ASP A 118 -16.65 -9.74 22.21
CA ASP A 118 -16.82 -9.83 20.75
C ASP A 118 -15.50 -9.57 19.99
N CYS A 119 -14.42 -9.19 20.70
CA CYS A 119 -13.15 -8.82 20.09
C CYS A 119 -12.31 -10.04 19.67
N PHE A 120 -12.46 -11.16 20.38
CA PHE A 120 -11.50 -12.27 20.39
C PHE A 120 -11.74 -13.42 19.43
N MET A 121 -13.00 -13.69 19.08
CA MET A 121 -13.34 -14.81 18.18
C MET A 121 -13.41 -14.36 16.71
N VAL A 122 -13.01 -13.11 16.42
CA VAL A 122 -13.04 -12.51 15.09
C VAL A 122 -11.66 -11.89 14.81
N THR A 123 -10.68 -12.78 14.72
CA THR A 123 -9.55 -12.71 13.77
C THR A 123 -10.03 -12.69 12.30
N ASP A 124 -11.33 -12.55 12.06
CA ASP A 124 -11.90 -12.48 10.73
C ASP A 124 -11.37 -11.23 10.02
N MET A 125 -11.00 -11.44 8.78
CA MET A 125 -10.41 -10.48 7.85
C MET A 125 -11.35 -9.28 7.53
N LYS A 126 -12.47 -9.18 8.24
CA LYS A 126 -13.62 -8.26 8.08
C LYS A 126 -13.54 -6.98 8.94
N ARG A 127 -12.55 -6.83 9.82
CA ARG A 127 -12.44 -5.66 10.73
C ARG A 127 -11.35 -4.65 10.34
N LYS A 128 -10.77 -4.77 9.15
CA LYS A 128 -9.60 -3.98 8.77
C LYS A 128 -10.01 -2.76 7.96
N GLY A 129 -9.46 -1.61 8.33
CA GLY A 129 -9.60 -0.37 7.58
C GLY A 129 -9.08 -0.51 6.13
N PRO A 130 -9.29 0.52 5.30
CA PRO A 130 -9.39 1.92 5.71
C PRO A 130 -10.81 2.52 5.67
N TYR A 131 -11.87 1.71 5.67
CA TYR A 131 -13.27 2.19 5.71
C TYR A 131 -13.65 3.15 4.57
N GLY A 132 -13.11 2.94 3.37
CA GLY A 132 -13.31 3.81 2.21
C GLY A 132 -12.46 5.10 2.24
N GLU A 133 -11.57 5.24 3.22
CA GLU A 133 -10.58 6.32 3.27
C GLU A 133 -9.20 5.89 2.76
N ALA A 134 -8.28 6.84 2.62
CA ALA A 134 -6.90 6.53 2.24
C ALA A 134 -6.22 5.72 3.37
N MET A 135 -5.41 4.73 3.02
CA MET A 135 -4.64 3.94 4.00
C MET A 135 -3.66 4.82 4.78
N SER A 136 -3.16 5.89 4.15
CA SER A 136 -2.38 6.92 4.82
C SER A 136 -3.16 7.59 5.95
N LEU A 137 -4.34 8.11 5.66
CA LEU A 137 -5.20 8.76 6.65
C LEU A 137 -5.62 7.80 7.77
N TRP A 138 -5.95 6.55 7.44
CA TRP A 138 -6.26 5.50 8.43
C TRP A 138 -5.08 5.23 9.38
N SER A 139 -3.89 5.08 8.83
CA SER A 139 -2.68 4.80 9.60
C SER A 139 -2.26 5.97 10.49
N ASP A 140 -2.47 7.21 10.05
CA ASP A 140 -2.24 8.41 10.87
C ASP A 140 -3.25 8.50 12.01
N PHE A 141 -4.53 8.22 11.74
CA PHE A 141 -5.56 8.11 12.77
C PHE A 141 -5.20 7.08 13.85
N LEU A 142 -4.89 5.84 13.46
CA LEU A 142 -4.51 4.78 14.39
C LEU A 142 -3.26 5.15 15.22
N LYS A 143 -2.25 5.72 14.56
CA LYS A 143 -1.06 6.21 15.25
C LYS A 143 -1.43 7.22 16.34
N GLU A 144 -2.29 8.19 16.01
CA GLU A 144 -2.64 9.25 16.94
C GLU A 144 -3.57 8.80 18.08
N VAL A 145 -4.45 7.83 17.82
CA VAL A 145 -5.25 7.15 18.84
C VAL A 145 -4.35 6.55 19.91
N VAL A 146 -3.36 5.74 19.52
CA VAL A 146 -2.48 5.08 20.49
C VAL A 146 -1.54 6.08 21.17
N GLN A 147 -0.96 7.01 20.41
CA GLN A 147 -0.01 8.00 20.94
C GLN A 147 -0.65 9.00 21.92
N SER A 148 -1.94 9.30 21.77
CA SER A 148 -2.64 10.23 22.66
C SER A 148 -2.99 9.61 24.01
N VAL A 149 -3.07 8.28 24.08
CA VAL A 149 -3.38 7.53 25.32
C VAL A 149 -2.11 7.14 26.07
N LEU A 150 -1.04 6.83 25.36
CA LEU A 150 0.24 6.39 25.94
C LEU A 150 0.76 7.25 27.12
N PRO A 151 0.82 8.61 27.03
CA PRO A 151 1.29 9.43 28.16
C PRO A 151 0.27 9.53 29.31
N LEU A 152 -0.98 9.12 29.09
CA LEU A 152 -2.07 9.16 30.08
C LEU A 152 -2.21 7.83 30.85
N ASP A 153 -1.53 6.78 30.38
CA ASP A 153 -1.50 5.45 30.97
C ASP A 153 -0.06 5.06 31.38
N PRO A 154 0.46 5.62 32.49
CA PRO A 154 1.85 5.43 32.92
C PRO A 154 2.16 3.99 33.34
N ASP A 155 1.12 3.20 33.61
CA ASP A 155 1.24 1.77 33.93
C ASP A 155 1.14 0.89 32.67
N HIS A 156 0.95 1.50 31.50
CA HIS A 156 0.80 0.83 30.20
C HIS A 156 -0.25 -0.31 30.21
N LYS A 157 -1.35 -0.10 30.96
CA LYS A 157 -2.45 -1.05 31.12
C LYS A 157 -3.05 -1.48 29.79
N PHE A 158 -3.27 -0.56 28.85
CA PHE A 158 -3.86 -0.95 27.56
C PHE A 158 -2.91 -1.82 26.72
N VAL A 159 -1.59 -1.58 26.81
CA VAL A 159 -0.57 -2.38 26.12
C VAL A 159 -0.50 -3.77 26.76
N HIS A 160 -0.45 -3.83 28.10
CA HIS A 160 -0.47 -5.09 28.83
C HIS A 160 -1.71 -5.92 28.49
N ARG A 161 -2.86 -5.25 28.45
CA ARG A 161 -4.13 -5.87 28.09
C ARG A 161 -4.09 -6.43 26.66
N TYR A 162 -3.70 -5.64 25.66
CA TYR A 162 -3.55 -6.10 24.28
C TYR A 162 -2.73 -7.40 24.19
N TRP A 163 -1.64 -7.51 24.95
CA TRP A 163 -0.77 -8.68 24.93
C TRP A 163 -1.32 -9.91 25.63
N THR A 164 -1.94 -9.73 26.80
CA THR A 164 -2.64 -10.81 27.51
C THR A 164 -3.79 -11.36 26.66
N GLU A 165 -4.42 -10.48 25.90
CA GLU A 165 -5.64 -10.77 25.15
C GLU A 165 -5.33 -11.30 23.73
N SER A 166 -4.34 -10.78 23.01
CA SER A 166 -4.09 -11.19 21.61
C SER A 166 -3.38 -12.55 21.44
N GLY A 167 -3.39 -13.41 22.47
CA GLY A 167 -2.79 -14.74 22.43
C GLY A 167 -1.26 -14.76 22.47
N GLY A 168 -0.62 -13.66 22.90
CA GLY A 168 0.78 -13.71 23.29
C GLY A 168 0.93 -14.64 24.50
N SER A 169 1.98 -15.46 24.53
CA SER A 169 2.32 -16.41 25.61
C SER A 169 2.66 -15.74 26.96
N VAL A 170 2.02 -14.61 27.30
CA VAL A 170 2.30 -13.78 28.48
C VAL A 170 1.99 -14.51 29.78
N THR A 171 1.13 -15.52 29.76
CA THR A 171 0.69 -16.21 30.99
C THR A 171 1.75 -17.14 31.57
N ASP A 172 2.70 -17.63 30.75
CA ASP A 172 3.76 -18.55 31.16
C ASP A 172 5.16 -17.91 31.16
N ASP A 173 5.32 -16.71 30.59
CA ASP A 173 6.59 -16.00 30.51
C ASP A 173 7.00 -15.35 31.85
N PRO A 174 8.31 -15.31 32.18
CA PRO A 174 8.79 -14.61 33.37
C PRO A 174 8.39 -13.12 33.36
N PRO A 175 8.11 -12.49 34.53
CA PRO A 175 7.71 -11.07 34.60
C PRO A 175 8.68 -10.10 33.90
N GLU A 176 9.98 -10.40 33.90
CA GLU A 176 11.00 -9.59 33.22
C GLU A 176 10.87 -9.63 31.69
N GLU A 177 10.42 -10.75 31.14
CA GLU A 177 10.20 -10.93 29.70
C GLU A 177 8.92 -10.22 29.25
N VAL A 178 7.86 -10.31 30.05
CA VAL A 178 6.63 -9.53 29.85
C VAL A 178 6.91 -8.04 29.84
N ALA A 179 7.68 -7.54 30.82
CA ALA A 179 8.08 -6.14 30.89
C ALA A 179 8.87 -5.69 29.64
N ARG A 180 9.79 -6.54 29.16
CA ARG A 180 10.56 -6.27 27.93
C ARG A 180 9.67 -6.21 26.69
N THR A 181 8.71 -7.12 26.56
CA THR A 181 7.75 -7.16 25.44
C THR A 181 6.85 -5.92 25.41
N ILE A 182 6.41 -5.46 26.57
CA ILE A 182 5.65 -4.21 26.70
C ILE A 182 6.48 -3.01 26.24
N LEU A 183 7.73 -2.89 26.70
CA LEU A 183 8.61 -1.79 26.28
C LEU A 183 8.87 -1.79 24.77
N ARG A 184 9.14 -2.96 24.18
CA ARG A 184 9.30 -3.09 22.72
C ARG A 184 8.06 -2.66 21.94
N SER A 185 6.89 -2.93 22.48
CA SER A 185 5.62 -2.52 21.88
C SER A 185 5.44 -1.02 21.87
N ILE A 186 5.86 -0.36 22.94
CA ILE A 186 5.88 1.09 23.04
C ILE A 186 6.85 1.67 22.00
N ASP A 187 8.05 1.11 21.89
CA ASP A 187 9.01 1.51 20.85
C ASP A 187 8.41 1.36 19.44
N MET A 188 7.61 0.32 19.18
CA MET A 188 6.92 0.14 17.89
C MET A 188 5.82 1.18 17.66
N ILE A 189 5.05 1.52 18.70
CA ILE A 189 4.04 2.58 18.64
C ILE A 189 4.69 3.93 18.32
N GLU A 190 5.80 4.25 18.97
CA GLU A 190 6.52 5.52 18.82
C GLU A 190 7.44 5.55 17.59
N CYS A 191 7.63 4.41 16.93
CA CYS A 191 8.52 4.25 15.79
C CYS A 191 8.29 5.34 14.72
N PRO A 192 9.34 6.13 14.38
CA PRO A 192 9.22 7.23 13.44
C PRO A 192 9.28 6.79 11.96
N LEU A 193 9.45 5.49 11.70
CA LEU A 193 9.55 4.95 10.34
C LEU A 193 8.30 5.30 9.53
N THR A 194 8.53 5.96 8.39
CA THR A 194 7.51 6.33 7.40
C THR A 194 7.52 5.33 6.25
N HIS A 195 6.38 5.16 5.57
CA HIS A 195 6.22 4.15 4.51
C HIS A 195 7.15 4.34 3.32
N TRP A 196 7.48 5.59 2.99
CA TRP A 196 8.31 5.95 1.84
C TRP A 196 9.80 6.08 2.17
N ALA A 197 10.25 5.63 3.34
CA ALA A 197 11.65 5.69 3.71
C ALA A 197 12.46 4.54 3.08
N ILE A 198 13.75 4.82 2.83
CA ILE A 198 14.78 3.78 2.71
C ILE A 198 15.58 3.86 4.01
N PRO A 199 15.32 3.00 5.00
CA PRO A 199 15.93 3.12 6.32
C PRO A 199 17.43 2.82 6.26
N ALA A 200 18.19 3.47 7.13
CA ALA A 200 19.59 3.12 7.31
C ALA A 200 19.75 1.78 8.04
N ASP A 201 20.84 1.06 7.76
CA ASP A 201 21.07 -0.27 8.32
C ASP A 201 21.03 -0.28 9.85
N HIS A 202 21.59 0.73 10.53
CA HIS A 202 21.58 0.80 11.99
C HIS A 202 20.17 0.99 12.59
N VAL A 203 19.25 1.66 11.86
CA VAL A 203 17.85 1.80 12.28
C VAL A 203 17.13 0.45 12.22
N MET A 204 17.51 -0.40 11.26
CA MET A 204 16.98 -1.75 11.11
C MET A 204 17.71 -2.81 11.95
N ASN A 205 18.99 -2.58 12.26
CA ASN A 205 19.89 -3.45 13.02
C ASN A 205 19.93 -3.11 14.52
N ALA A 206 19.03 -2.28 15.04
CA ALA A 206 18.83 -2.21 16.49
C ALA A 206 18.62 -3.65 16.98
N ASP A 207 19.52 -4.13 17.84
CA ASP A 207 19.75 -5.56 18.12
C ASP A 207 18.49 -6.29 18.67
N GLU A 208 17.51 -5.52 19.13
CA GLU A 208 16.18 -5.98 19.55
C GLU A 208 15.16 -6.07 18.39
N LEU A 209 15.21 -5.13 17.45
CA LEU A 209 14.36 -5.08 16.26
C LEU A 209 14.73 -6.23 15.30
N ALA A 210 16.01 -6.44 15.06
CA ALA A 210 16.49 -7.47 14.14
C ALA A 210 16.20 -8.92 14.62
N LYS A 211 16.22 -9.20 15.93
CA LYS A 211 16.01 -10.56 16.48
C LYS A 211 14.56 -11.04 16.42
N GLY A 212 13.58 -10.13 16.46
CA GLY A 212 12.16 -10.47 16.31
C GLY A 212 11.63 -10.35 14.87
N LEU A 213 12.23 -9.48 14.04
CA LEU A 213 11.72 -9.15 12.70
C LEU A 213 12.23 -10.03 11.56
N LEU A 214 13.44 -10.59 11.70
CA LEU A 214 14.00 -11.48 10.71
C LEU A 214 13.31 -12.83 10.82
N SER A 215 12.39 -13.13 9.89
CA SER A 215 11.92 -14.50 9.73
C SER A 215 13.13 -15.43 9.56
N ASP A 216 13.13 -16.57 10.24
CA ASP A 216 14.15 -17.61 10.07
C ASP A 216 14.39 -17.96 8.58
N ARG A 217 13.38 -17.74 7.74
CA ARG A 217 13.40 -17.91 6.28
C ARG A 217 14.38 -16.96 5.57
N VAL A 218 14.50 -15.71 6.03
CA VAL A 218 15.48 -14.72 5.53
C VAL A 218 16.89 -15.14 5.92
N ARG A 219 17.06 -15.59 7.17
CA ARG A 219 18.34 -16.11 7.69
C ARG A 219 18.80 -17.34 6.90
N MET A 220 17.87 -18.17 6.46
CA MET A 220 18.14 -19.36 5.65
C MET A 220 18.28 -19.09 4.13
N LYS A 221 18.15 -17.83 3.66
CA LYS A 221 18.16 -17.45 2.23
C LYS A 221 17.19 -18.25 1.35
N ARG A 222 16.11 -18.79 1.92
CA ARG A 222 15.09 -19.56 1.18
C ARG A 222 14.18 -18.67 0.34
N ASP A 223 14.08 -17.39 0.71
CA ASP A 223 13.24 -16.42 0.02
C ASP A 223 13.87 -15.92 -1.29
N ARG A 224 13.18 -16.23 -2.39
CA ARG A 224 13.59 -15.90 -3.74
C ARG A 224 13.01 -14.59 -4.26
N ILE A 225 12.21 -13.85 -3.50
CA ILE A 225 11.61 -12.60 -3.96
C ILE A 225 12.64 -11.48 -4.06
N LYS A 226 12.58 -10.73 -5.16
CA LYS A 226 13.24 -9.43 -5.35
C LYS A 226 12.41 -8.33 -4.70
N TYR A 227 12.55 -8.17 -3.38
CA TYR A 227 12.03 -6.98 -2.70
C TYR A 227 12.72 -5.72 -3.21
N ARG A 228 11.93 -4.65 -3.42
CA ARG A 228 12.39 -3.39 -4.01
C ARG A 228 11.85 -2.20 -3.22
N PHE A 229 12.60 -1.11 -3.22
CA PHE A 229 12.08 0.18 -2.83
C PHE A 229 11.52 0.92 -4.05
N SER A 230 10.44 1.65 -3.84
CA SER A 230 9.77 2.44 -4.89
C SER A 230 10.66 3.54 -5.45
N ALA A 231 10.36 3.98 -6.67
CA ALA A 231 11.00 5.17 -7.25
C ALA A 231 10.76 6.42 -6.39
N ALA A 232 9.57 6.55 -5.78
CA ALA A 232 9.27 7.64 -4.85
C ALA A 232 10.20 7.65 -3.63
N ALA A 233 10.42 6.50 -2.98
CA ALA A 233 11.33 6.38 -1.83
C ALA A 233 12.77 6.73 -2.19
N ALA A 234 13.26 6.27 -3.35
CA ALA A 234 14.57 6.64 -3.86
C ALA A 234 14.69 8.15 -4.12
N ALA A 235 13.65 8.77 -4.68
CA ALA A 235 13.60 10.20 -4.90
C ALA A 235 13.59 11.00 -3.59
N VAL A 236 12.82 10.55 -2.59
CA VAL A 236 12.81 11.18 -1.26
C VAL A 236 14.20 11.15 -0.63
N LEU A 237 14.88 10.00 -0.63
CA LEU A 237 16.24 9.88 -0.11
C LEU A 237 17.22 10.83 -0.83
N PHE A 238 17.12 10.91 -2.16
CA PHE A 238 17.94 11.84 -2.94
C PHE A 238 17.65 13.31 -2.59
N LEU A 239 16.38 13.69 -2.50
CA LEU A 239 15.97 15.06 -2.18
C LEU A 239 16.44 15.49 -0.78
N GLN A 240 16.37 14.58 0.20
CA GLN A 240 16.93 14.80 1.54
C GLN A 240 18.44 15.10 1.48
N SER A 241 19.19 14.43 0.59
CA SER A 241 20.64 14.62 0.44
C SER A 241 21.07 15.94 -0.23
N LEU A 242 20.18 16.58 -1.01
CA LEU A 242 20.48 17.79 -1.75
C LEU A 242 20.49 19.05 -0.85
N GLY A 243 19.74 19.06 0.24
CA GLY A 243 19.55 20.25 1.07
C GLY A 243 18.79 21.38 0.37
N ASN A 244 18.26 22.31 1.16
CA ASN A 244 17.23 23.26 0.71
C ASN A 244 17.64 24.12 -0.50
N GLY A 245 18.88 24.60 -0.54
CA GLY A 245 19.37 25.47 -1.62
C GLY A 245 19.37 24.79 -3.00
N ARG A 246 19.77 23.52 -3.08
CA ARG A 246 19.79 22.78 -4.35
C ARG A 246 18.40 22.33 -4.77
N CYS A 247 17.55 21.96 -3.80
CA CYS A 247 16.16 21.59 -4.06
C CYS A 247 15.37 22.72 -4.74
N ALA A 248 15.64 23.98 -4.42
CA ALA A 248 14.99 25.15 -5.03
C ALA A 248 15.25 25.29 -6.55
N HIS A 249 16.29 24.62 -7.08
CA HIS A 249 16.61 24.62 -8.49
C HIS A 249 15.89 23.53 -9.29
N LEU A 250 15.34 22.51 -8.63
CA LEU A 250 14.64 21.43 -9.31
C LEU A 250 13.35 21.94 -9.98
N ARG A 251 13.03 21.39 -11.16
CA ARG A 251 11.80 21.73 -11.88
C ARG A 251 10.94 20.52 -12.19
N LYS A 252 11.54 19.41 -12.58
CA LYS A 252 10.79 18.21 -12.97
C LYS A 252 11.45 16.94 -12.48
N ILE A 253 10.67 16.11 -11.80
CA ILE A 253 11.03 14.75 -11.42
C ILE A 253 10.05 13.79 -12.09
N VAL A 254 10.56 12.72 -12.67
CA VAL A 254 9.76 11.59 -13.17
C VAL A 254 10.10 10.36 -12.33
N LEU A 255 9.09 9.72 -11.78
CA LEU A 255 9.21 8.49 -11.01
C LEU A 255 8.62 7.37 -11.84
N HIS A 256 9.41 6.38 -12.23
CA HIS A 256 8.97 5.15 -12.86
C HIS A 256 8.83 4.07 -11.80
N GLU A 257 7.62 3.86 -11.33
CA GLU A 257 7.27 2.71 -10.50
C GLU A 257 7.12 1.48 -11.42
N ASP A 258 8.25 1.02 -11.94
CA ASP A 258 8.39 -0.01 -12.98
C ASP A 258 8.35 -1.44 -12.45
N HIS A 259 8.40 -1.62 -11.13
CA HIS A 259 8.19 -2.91 -10.47
C HIS A 259 7.43 -2.72 -9.15
N GLU A 260 6.83 -3.78 -8.65
CA GLU A 260 6.25 -3.75 -7.32
C GLU A 260 7.31 -3.47 -6.24
N SER A 261 6.90 -2.70 -5.22
CA SER A 261 7.77 -2.24 -4.13
C SER A 261 7.14 -2.49 -2.77
N VAL A 262 7.98 -2.50 -1.74
CA VAL A 262 7.56 -2.77 -0.35
C VAL A 262 6.78 -1.61 0.27
N VAL A 263 6.05 -1.92 1.34
CA VAL A 263 5.46 -1.00 2.33
C VAL A 263 4.36 -0.10 1.75
N HIS A 264 3.44 -0.70 0.99
CA HIS A 264 2.27 -0.02 0.42
C HIS A 264 2.66 1.18 -0.47
N PRO A 265 3.28 0.93 -1.64
CA PRO A 265 3.83 1.97 -2.50
C PRO A 265 2.82 3.03 -2.94
N GLN A 266 1.52 2.73 -2.91
CA GLN A 266 0.44 3.69 -3.16
C GLN A 266 0.62 4.97 -2.33
N ARG A 267 1.06 4.83 -1.07
CA ARG A 267 1.21 5.92 -0.08
C ARG A 267 2.44 6.80 -0.30
N HIS A 268 3.40 6.37 -1.12
CA HIS A 268 4.73 6.99 -1.12
C HIS A 268 4.77 8.41 -1.71
N GLY A 269 3.70 8.84 -2.38
CA GLY A 269 3.55 10.23 -2.83
C GLY A 269 3.60 11.25 -1.69
N LEU A 270 3.22 10.86 -0.47
CA LEU A 270 3.24 11.73 0.72
C LEU A 270 4.65 12.24 1.07
N GLY A 271 5.67 11.40 0.87
CA GLY A 271 7.07 11.78 1.14
C GLY A 271 7.59 12.92 0.29
N LEU A 272 6.89 13.26 -0.80
CA LEU A 272 7.28 14.32 -1.72
C LEU A 272 6.70 15.69 -1.33
N ILE A 273 5.68 15.72 -0.44
CA ILE A 273 4.96 16.94 -0.06
C ILE A 273 5.91 18.03 0.45
N PRO A 274 6.82 17.77 1.41
CA PRO A 274 7.68 18.82 1.95
C PRO A 274 8.55 19.49 0.88
N PHE A 275 9.03 18.72 -0.10
CA PHE A 275 9.87 19.24 -1.18
C PHE A 275 9.09 20.07 -2.19
N CYS A 276 7.85 19.69 -2.47
CA CYS A 276 6.95 20.47 -3.33
C CYS A 276 6.51 21.77 -2.64
N GLN A 277 6.28 21.75 -1.32
CA GLN A 277 5.98 22.95 -0.54
C GLN A 277 7.16 23.94 -0.52
N GLN A 278 8.39 23.43 -0.31
CA GLN A 278 9.60 24.26 -0.30
C GLN A 278 9.96 24.82 -1.68
N ASN A 279 9.63 24.10 -2.75
CA ASN A 279 9.84 24.53 -4.11
C ASN A 279 8.54 24.44 -4.92
N PRO A 280 7.70 25.49 -4.91
CA PRO A 280 6.44 25.52 -5.64
C PRO A 280 6.56 25.39 -7.17
N ARG A 281 7.79 25.44 -7.71
CA ARG A 281 8.08 25.23 -9.14
C ARG A 281 8.52 23.80 -9.46
N LEU A 282 8.59 22.93 -8.45
CA LEU A 282 8.84 21.51 -8.65
C LEU A 282 7.55 20.83 -9.08
N PHE A 283 7.62 20.12 -10.20
CA PHE A 283 6.59 19.21 -10.65
C PHE A 283 7.09 17.76 -10.58
N VAL A 284 6.31 16.88 -9.96
CA VAL A 284 6.57 15.45 -9.90
C VAL A 284 5.54 14.69 -10.72
N GLN A 285 6.01 13.90 -11.67
CA GLN A 285 5.19 12.96 -12.43
C GLN A 285 5.52 11.54 -11.99
N ARG A 286 4.55 10.87 -11.37
CA ARG A 286 4.68 9.49 -10.92
C ARG A 286 3.97 8.56 -11.89
N ARG A 287 4.72 7.71 -12.58
CA ARG A 287 4.21 6.73 -13.55
C ARG A 287 4.23 5.34 -12.92
N VAL A 288 3.08 4.69 -12.89
CA VAL A 288 2.91 3.34 -12.35
C VAL A 288 2.68 2.39 -13.50
N ASP A 289 3.63 1.48 -13.71
CA ASP A 289 3.52 0.45 -14.73
C ASP A 289 2.36 -0.50 -14.37
N LEU A 290 1.39 -0.67 -15.27
CA LEU A 290 0.25 -1.55 -14.98
C LEU A 290 0.67 -3.01 -14.86
N TRP A 291 1.61 -3.47 -15.69
CA TRP A 291 1.92 -4.88 -15.87
C TRP A 291 2.96 -5.36 -14.87
N LYS A 292 4.02 -4.59 -14.69
CA LYS A 292 5.15 -4.95 -13.82
C LYS A 292 4.97 -4.48 -12.38
N ASN A 293 3.94 -3.68 -12.10
CA ASN A 293 3.69 -3.14 -10.77
C ASN A 293 2.24 -3.25 -10.34
N ALA A 294 1.35 -2.42 -10.88
CA ALA A 294 0.01 -2.26 -10.30
C ALA A 294 -0.80 -3.57 -10.28
N LEU A 295 -0.84 -4.31 -11.39
CA LEU A 295 -1.71 -5.49 -11.53
C LEU A 295 -1.10 -6.79 -10.97
N GLN A 296 -0.01 -6.73 -10.20
CA GLN A 296 0.68 -7.91 -9.67
C GLN A 296 0.10 -8.45 -8.35
N TYR A 297 -0.80 -7.72 -7.71
CA TYR A 297 -1.53 -8.21 -6.53
C TYR A 297 -2.45 -9.38 -6.91
N ASP A 298 -2.56 -10.36 -6.02
CA ASP A 298 -3.37 -11.56 -6.20
C ASP A 298 -4.04 -11.91 -4.86
N SER A 299 -5.35 -11.74 -4.80
CA SER A 299 -6.14 -11.92 -3.57
C SER A 299 -6.18 -13.37 -3.09
N ARG A 300 -5.94 -14.36 -3.96
CA ARG A 300 -5.87 -15.79 -3.59
C ARG A 300 -4.74 -16.08 -2.60
N TRP A 301 -3.74 -15.21 -2.53
CA TRP A 301 -2.50 -15.45 -1.80
C TRP A 301 -2.11 -14.30 -0.85
N ASN A 302 -3.12 -13.66 -0.25
CA ASN A 302 -2.99 -12.44 0.54
C ASN A 302 -2.30 -12.62 1.92
N MET A 303 -2.03 -13.86 2.36
CA MET A 303 -1.61 -14.12 3.74
C MET A 303 -0.10 -13.93 3.98
N ILE A 304 0.76 -14.06 2.97
CA ILE A 304 2.22 -13.83 3.06
C ILE A 304 2.75 -13.32 1.71
N PRO A 305 3.53 -12.22 1.62
CA PRO A 305 4.08 -11.72 0.36
C PRO A 305 4.90 -12.72 -0.46
N MET A 306 5.40 -13.79 0.19
CA MET A 306 6.12 -14.92 -0.41
C MET A 306 5.20 -16.02 -0.93
N ALA A 307 4.10 -16.31 -0.23
CA ALA A 307 3.10 -17.30 -0.62
C ALA A 307 2.58 -17.02 -2.04
N ARG A 308 2.30 -15.76 -2.37
CA ARG A 308 1.78 -15.38 -3.70
C ARG A 308 2.64 -15.72 -4.90
N TYR A 309 3.95 -15.80 -4.75
CA TYR A 309 4.82 -16.22 -5.85
C TYR A 309 5.06 -17.71 -5.75
N MET A 310 5.33 -18.25 -4.56
CA MET A 310 5.67 -19.66 -4.40
C MET A 310 4.48 -20.59 -4.67
N ASP A 311 3.30 -20.29 -4.13
CA ASP A 311 2.09 -21.10 -4.33
C ASP A 311 1.67 -21.14 -5.80
N LYS A 312 1.88 -20.04 -6.54
CA LYS A 312 1.67 -20.02 -8.00
C LYS A 312 2.55 -21.04 -8.73
N PHE A 313 3.78 -21.29 -8.27
CA PHE A 313 4.70 -22.24 -8.90
C PHE A 313 4.56 -23.68 -8.38
N HIS A 314 3.96 -23.89 -7.20
CA HIS A 314 3.79 -25.22 -6.59
C HIS A 314 2.41 -25.83 -6.83
N LEU A 315 1.37 -25.02 -7.05
CA LEU A 315 0.02 -25.50 -7.29
C LEU A 315 -0.39 -25.31 -8.77
N PRO A 316 -1.17 -26.24 -9.35
CA PRO A 316 -1.80 -26.02 -10.64
C PRO A 316 -2.85 -24.91 -10.50
N SER A 317 -2.43 -23.66 -10.66
CA SER A 317 -3.30 -22.49 -10.61
C SER A 317 -3.35 -21.80 -11.97
N ASP A 318 -4.52 -21.28 -12.32
CA ASP A 318 -4.67 -20.47 -13.52
C ASP A 318 -3.87 -19.18 -13.38
N TRP A 319 -2.86 -19.05 -14.25
CA TRP A 319 -2.03 -17.87 -14.38
C TRP A 319 -2.85 -16.78 -15.08
N GLY A 320 -2.97 -15.62 -14.42
CA GLY A 320 -3.62 -14.46 -15.01
C GLY A 320 -3.80 -13.34 -14.00
N ILE A 321 -4.21 -12.18 -14.50
CA ILE A 321 -4.66 -11.06 -13.69
C ILE A 321 -6.12 -11.28 -13.37
N ILE A 322 -6.48 -11.36 -12.09
CA ILE A 322 -7.86 -11.57 -11.66
C ILE A 322 -8.67 -10.30 -11.86
N SER A 323 -9.79 -10.38 -12.57
CA SER A 323 -10.64 -9.22 -12.85
C SER A 323 -11.10 -8.51 -11.58
N SER A 324 -11.53 -9.25 -10.56
CA SER A 324 -11.95 -8.65 -9.27
C SER A 324 -10.83 -7.90 -8.55
N ASP A 325 -9.57 -8.26 -8.79
CA ASP A 325 -8.41 -7.61 -8.16
C ASP A 325 -8.05 -6.30 -8.85
N VAL A 326 -8.31 -6.16 -10.15
CA VAL A 326 -8.01 -4.93 -10.92
C VAL A 326 -8.58 -3.71 -10.21
N SER A 327 -9.88 -3.71 -9.98
CA SER A 327 -10.57 -2.59 -9.32
C SER A 327 -10.07 -2.40 -7.90
N HIS A 328 -9.83 -3.51 -7.18
CA HIS A 328 -9.30 -3.50 -5.81
C HIS A 328 -7.93 -2.81 -5.70
N ILE A 329 -7.08 -2.90 -6.71
CA ILE A 329 -5.77 -2.29 -6.71
C ILE A 329 -5.82 -0.84 -7.18
N ILE A 330 -6.57 -0.59 -8.26
CA ILE A 330 -6.65 0.75 -8.87
C ILE A 330 -7.27 1.75 -7.89
N HIS A 331 -8.33 1.37 -7.17
CA HIS A 331 -8.96 2.31 -6.23
C HIS A 331 -7.99 2.76 -5.12
N ARG A 332 -7.08 1.90 -4.66
CA ARG A 332 -6.10 2.24 -3.60
C ARG A 332 -5.12 3.31 -4.09
N TRP A 333 -4.60 3.13 -5.30
CA TRP A 333 -3.72 4.13 -5.94
C TRP A 333 -4.44 5.45 -6.19
N VAL A 334 -5.68 5.40 -6.69
CA VAL A 334 -6.50 6.59 -6.93
C VAL A 334 -6.78 7.32 -5.61
N LYS A 335 -7.22 6.61 -4.58
CA LYS A 335 -7.58 7.20 -3.29
C LYS A 335 -6.37 7.86 -2.60
N GLU A 336 -5.20 7.22 -2.63
CA GLU A 336 -3.96 7.80 -2.11
C GLU A 336 -3.53 9.05 -2.89
N ALA A 337 -3.63 9.04 -4.22
CA ALA A 337 -3.29 10.21 -5.04
C ALA A 337 -4.23 11.39 -4.77
N LEU A 338 -5.53 11.14 -4.61
CA LEU A 338 -6.51 12.16 -4.26
C LEU A 338 -6.29 12.72 -2.84
N ALA A 339 -5.76 11.92 -1.92
CA ALA A 339 -5.47 12.34 -0.55
C ALA A 339 -4.25 13.28 -0.44
N LEU A 340 -3.41 13.38 -1.47
CA LEU A 340 -2.21 14.23 -1.44
C LEU A 340 -2.52 15.72 -1.29
N ALA A 341 -3.54 16.24 -2.00
CA ALA A 341 -3.88 17.66 -1.93
C ALA A 341 -4.41 18.07 -0.53
N PRO A 342 -5.37 17.34 0.08
CA PRO A 342 -5.75 17.56 1.49
C PRO A 342 -4.57 17.42 2.47
N ALA A 343 -3.60 16.54 2.19
CA ALA A 343 -2.38 16.39 2.98
C ALA A 343 -1.35 17.52 2.78
N GLY A 344 -1.64 18.52 1.92
CA GLY A 344 -0.82 19.71 1.74
C GLY A 344 0.10 19.68 0.50
N MET A 345 -0.09 18.75 -0.43
CA MET A 345 0.56 18.80 -1.74
C MET A 345 0.12 20.06 -2.49
N PRO A 346 1.05 20.93 -2.95
CA PRO A 346 0.68 22.12 -3.69
C PRO A 346 -0.05 21.80 -5.00
N ALA A 347 -1.01 22.64 -5.38
CA ALA A 347 -1.71 22.52 -6.64
C ALA A 347 -0.72 22.51 -7.82
N ASN A 348 -0.99 21.70 -8.84
CA ASN A 348 -0.16 21.56 -10.05
C ASN A 348 1.28 21.09 -9.81
N SER A 349 1.62 20.57 -8.63
CA SER A 349 2.97 20.05 -8.32
C SER A 349 3.10 18.53 -8.50
N PHE A 350 2.01 17.81 -8.70
CA PHE A 350 1.99 16.35 -8.76
C PHE A 350 1.05 15.84 -9.85
N SER A 351 1.38 14.69 -10.44
CA SER A 351 0.48 13.87 -11.25
C SER A 351 0.80 12.38 -11.06
N LEU A 352 -0.22 11.53 -11.03
CA LEU A 352 -0.09 10.07 -11.11
C LEU A 352 -0.54 9.61 -12.49
N ILE A 353 0.24 8.77 -13.15
CA ILE A 353 -0.10 8.19 -14.46
C ILE A 353 -0.11 6.67 -14.32
N PHE A 354 -1.24 6.03 -14.61
CA PHE A 354 -1.24 4.60 -14.92
C PHE A 354 -0.72 4.40 -16.34
N ASP A 355 0.39 3.67 -16.44
CA ASP A 355 1.11 3.43 -17.68
C ASP A 355 0.75 2.05 -18.23
N GLY A 356 -0.05 2.04 -19.30
CA GLY A 356 -0.46 0.82 -20.01
C GLY A 356 0.53 0.36 -21.08
N GLN A 357 1.66 1.05 -21.28
CA GLN A 357 2.66 0.61 -22.25
C GLN A 357 3.29 -0.73 -21.82
N PRO A 358 3.72 -1.59 -22.77
CA PRO A 358 3.72 -1.40 -24.23
C PRO A 358 2.40 -1.82 -24.91
N ILE A 359 1.37 -2.23 -24.16
CA ILE A 359 0.10 -2.75 -24.69
C ILE A 359 -1.12 -1.93 -24.21
N PRO A 360 -1.20 -0.62 -24.54
CA PRO A 360 -2.25 0.27 -24.05
C PRO A 360 -3.66 -0.18 -24.44
N HIS A 361 -3.82 -0.91 -25.55
CA HIS A 361 -5.11 -1.45 -25.97
C HIS A 361 -5.65 -2.51 -25.00
N LEU A 362 -4.79 -3.36 -24.43
CA LEU A 362 -5.22 -4.32 -23.41
C LEU A 362 -5.60 -3.60 -22.11
N ALA A 363 -4.85 -2.56 -21.73
CA ALA A 363 -5.20 -1.73 -20.59
C ALA A 363 -6.58 -1.08 -20.77
N THR A 364 -6.86 -0.53 -21.96
CA THR A 364 -8.19 -0.01 -22.31
C THR A 364 -9.27 -1.08 -22.18
N GLN A 365 -9.06 -2.29 -22.69
CA GLN A 365 -10.03 -3.37 -22.57
C GLN A 365 -10.33 -3.70 -21.10
N ILE A 366 -9.28 -3.95 -20.30
CA ILE A 366 -9.40 -4.24 -18.86
C ILE A 366 -10.18 -3.13 -18.15
N PHE A 367 -9.84 -1.86 -18.38
CA PHE A 367 -10.51 -0.75 -17.73
C PHE A 367 -11.99 -0.65 -18.14
N GLN A 368 -12.30 -0.84 -19.43
CA GLN A 368 -13.68 -0.72 -19.92
C GLN A 368 -14.59 -1.89 -19.53
N SER A 369 -14.06 -3.12 -19.50
CA SER A 369 -14.86 -4.32 -19.20
C SER A 369 -14.92 -4.64 -17.70
N THR A 370 -13.87 -4.30 -16.95
CA THR A 370 -13.74 -4.65 -15.53
C THR A 370 -13.96 -3.42 -14.66
N LEU A 371 -13.16 -2.37 -14.83
CA LEU A 371 -13.21 -1.22 -13.94
C LEU A 371 -14.50 -0.42 -14.12
N GLN A 372 -14.92 -0.14 -15.35
CA GLN A 372 -16.18 0.59 -15.62
C GLN A 372 -17.42 -0.25 -15.29
N ARG A 373 -17.34 -1.58 -15.41
CA ARG A 373 -18.36 -2.47 -14.86
C ARG A 373 -18.50 -2.23 -13.37
N ASP A 374 -17.41 -2.30 -12.63
CA ASP A 374 -17.41 -2.21 -11.17
C ASP A 374 -17.86 -0.81 -10.69
N VAL A 375 -17.46 0.25 -11.40
CA VAL A 375 -17.99 1.62 -11.21
C VAL A 375 -19.50 1.67 -11.41
N THR A 376 -20.01 1.06 -12.49
CA THR A 376 -21.45 1.01 -12.77
C THR A 376 -22.19 0.23 -11.69
N TRP A 377 -21.62 -0.89 -11.24
CA TRP A 377 -22.18 -1.73 -10.19
C TRP A 377 -22.29 -0.96 -8.87
N GLN A 378 -21.26 -0.21 -8.47
CA GLN A 378 -21.33 0.66 -7.29
C GLN A 378 -22.42 1.73 -7.45
N LEU A 379 -22.48 2.43 -8.60
CA LEU A 379 -23.50 3.45 -8.86
C LEU A 379 -24.93 2.89 -8.83
N ALA A 380 -25.15 1.72 -9.46
CA ALA A 380 -26.45 1.08 -9.51
C ALA A 380 -26.89 0.58 -8.14
N TRP A 381 -25.96 0.06 -7.35
CA TRP A 381 -26.21 -0.32 -5.96
C TRP A 381 -26.60 0.88 -5.10
N GLU A 382 -25.82 1.96 -5.13
CA GLU A 382 -26.11 3.21 -4.41
C GLU A 382 -27.47 3.79 -4.81
N GLU A 383 -27.79 3.76 -6.10
CA GLU A 383 -29.08 4.21 -6.63
C GLU A 383 -30.25 3.31 -6.19
N SER A 384 -30.03 1.99 -6.12
CA SER A 384 -31.03 1.03 -5.64
C SER A 384 -31.33 1.23 -4.15
N VAL A 385 -30.30 1.50 -3.35
CA VAL A 385 -30.45 1.91 -1.94
C VAL A 385 -31.23 3.22 -1.85
N ARG A 386 -30.86 4.24 -2.65
CA ARG A 386 -31.54 5.55 -2.67
C ARG A 386 -33.02 5.45 -3.04
N ARG A 387 -33.40 4.52 -3.91
CA ARG A 387 -34.79 4.25 -4.32
C ARG A 387 -35.56 3.38 -3.32
N GLY A 388 -34.90 2.85 -2.28
CA GLY A 388 -35.51 1.92 -1.34
C GLY A 388 -35.79 0.53 -1.93
N ILE A 389 -35.15 0.19 -3.07
CA ILE A 389 -35.20 -1.15 -3.66
C ILE A 389 -34.42 -2.12 -2.76
N ILE A 390 -33.26 -1.66 -2.30
CA ILE A 390 -32.40 -2.38 -1.35
C ILE A 390 -32.46 -1.60 -0.04
N ALA A 391 -32.57 -2.31 1.08
CA ALA A 391 -32.48 -1.68 2.39
C ALA A 391 -31.12 -0.99 2.53
N GLU A 392 -31.12 0.26 3.00
CA GLU A 392 -29.88 0.95 3.31
C GLU A 392 -29.08 0.13 4.33
N PRO A 393 -27.82 -0.25 4.03
CA PRO A 393 -27.00 -0.92 5.01
C PRO A 393 -26.88 -0.03 6.24
N PRO A 394 -26.95 -0.58 7.46
CA PRO A 394 -26.75 0.22 8.65
C PRO A 394 -25.30 0.74 8.67
N LEU A 395 -25.10 1.96 8.16
CA LEU A 395 -23.89 2.77 8.36
C LEU A 395 -23.55 2.95 9.85
N PHE A 396 -24.57 2.75 10.69
CA PHE A 396 -24.54 2.71 12.14
C PHE A 396 -23.83 1.45 12.65
N ARG A 397 -22.49 1.42 12.53
CA ARG A 397 -21.55 0.78 13.48
C ARG A 397 -20.08 0.82 13.07
N GLY A 398 -19.67 1.71 12.15
CA GLY A 398 -18.25 1.78 11.75
C GLY A 398 -17.77 0.48 11.09
N GLU A 399 -18.64 -0.20 10.36
CA GLU A 399 -18.30 -1.32 9.46
C GLU A 399 -17.83 -0.74 8.12
N ALA A 400 -16.88 -1.41 7.46
CA ALA A 400 -16.48 -0.98 6.14
C ALA A 400 -17.63 -1.29 5.17
N TRP A 401 -17.97 -0.36 4.29
CA TRP A 401 -18.97 -0.61 3.24
C TRP A 401 -18.64 -1.85 2.39
N SER A 402 -17.35 -2.18 2.26
CA SER A 402 -16.86 -3.40 1.61
C SER A 402 -17.34 -4.69 2.27
N ASP A 403 -17.63 -4.66 3.57
CA ASP A 403 -18.11 -5.83 4.32
C ASP A 403 -19.56 -6.15 3.95
N TRP A 404 -20.35 -5.12 3.63
CA TRP A 404 -21.74 -5.24 3.18
C TRP A 404 -21.86 -5.50 1.69
N TYR A 405 -21.01 -4.84 0.90
CA TYR A 405 -21.01 -4.96 -0.54
C TYR A 405 -19.57 -4.89 -1.07
N PRO A 406 -19.01 -6.01 -1.60
CA PRO A 406 -17.61 -6.07 -2.03
C PRO A 406 -17.27 -5.15 -3.21
N GLY A 407 -18.28 -4.63 -3.92
CA GLY A 407 -18.11 -3.65 -5.00
C GLY A 407 -18.13 -2.20 -4.53
N TYR A 408 -18.21 -1.92 -3.24
CA TYR A 408 -18.04 -0.56 -2.72
C TYR A 408 -16.58 -0.30 -2.36
N TYR A 409 -15.92 0.57 -3.11
CA TYR A 409 -14.52 0.91 -2.87
C TYR A 409 -14.38 2.13 -1.96
N PHE A 410 -14.91 3.26 -2.40
CA PHE A 410 -15.12 4.45 -1.60
C PHE A 410 -16.20 5.32 -2.23
N ARG A 411 -16.85 6.19 -1.44
CA ARG A 411 -17.99 7.02 -1.89
C ARG A 411 -17.71 7.81 -3.16
N GLY A 412 -16.51 8.37 -3.27
CA GLY A 412 -16.10 9.21 -4.40
C GLY A 412 -15.55 8.44 -5.60
N PHE A 413 -15.52 7.10 -5.58
CA PHE A 413 -14.81 6.32 -6.60
C PHE A 413 -15.40 6.49 -8.01
N PRO A 414 -16.73 6.40 -8.22
CA PRO A 414 -17.30 6.65 -9.54
C PRO A 414 -16.99 8.04 -10.10
N GLN A 415 -17.08 9.08 -9.26
CA GLN A 415 -16.75 10.44 -9.68
C GLN A 415 -15.26 10.58 -9.99
N ALA A 416 -14.37 9.96 -9.21
CA ALA A 416 -12.94 9.95 -9.49
C ALA A 416 -12.62 9.30 -10.84
N MET A 417 -13.28 8.19 -11.18
CA MET A 417 -13.10 7.52 -12.47
C MET A 417 -13.60 8.38 -13.64
N LYS A 418 -14.72 9.08 -13.46
CA LYS A 418 -15.21 10.06 -14.43
C LYS A 418 -14.21 11.22 -14.61
N ASP A 419 -13.68 11.77 -13.52
CA ASP A 419 -12.71 12.87 -13.58
C ASP A 419 -11.39 12.43 -14.24
N ILE A 420 -11.01 11.15 -14.12
CA ILE A 420 -9.87 10.56 -14.84
C ILE A 420 -10.16 10.50 -16.34
N ALA A 421 -11.32 9.98 -16.75
CA ALA A 421 -11.74 9.92 -18.16
C ALA A 421 -11.82 11.32 -18.79
N ASP A 422 -12.37 12.29 -18.05
CA ASP A 422 -12.48 13.70 -18.44
C ASP A 422 -11.14 14.48 -18.40
N GLN A 423 -10.04 13.85 -17.98
CA GLN A 423 -8.72 14.49 -17.80
C GLN A 423 -8.71 15.68 -16.81
N LYS A 424 -9.59 15.64 -15.80
CA LYS A 424 -9.71 16.65 -14.74
C LYS A 424 -9.05 16.22 -13.43
N SER A 425 -8.70 14.94 -13.31
CA SER A 425 -8.07 14.39 -12.12
C SER A 425 -6.54 14.58 -12.10
N VAL A 426 -5.96 14.54 -10.89
CA VAL A 426 -4.51 14.40 -10.69
C VAL A 426 -3.98 13.04 -11.16
N VAL A 427 -4.89 12.06 -11.23
CA VAL A 427 -4.64 10.73 -11.79
C VAL A 427 -5.00 10.74 -13.27
N GLN A 428 -4.14 10.16 -14.08
CA GLN A 428 -4.24 10.11 -15.54
C GLN A 428 -3.92 8.70 -16.03
N CYS A 429 -4.35 8.39 -17.24
CA CYS A 429 -3.98 7.17 -17.96
C CYS A 429 -3.41 7.56 -19.33
N ASN A 430 -2.47 6.78 -19.86
CA ASN A 430 -1.99 6.94 -21.24
C ASN A 430 -2.72 6.01 -22.23
N PHE A 431 -3.90 5.54 -21.84
CA PHE A 431 -4.82 4.71 -22.60
C PHE A 431 -6.26 5.17 -22.30
N ASP A 432 -7.22 4.74 -23.10
CA ASP A 432 -8.62 5.09 -22.92
C ASP A 432 -9.23 4.31 -21.75
N VAL A 433 -9.80 5.03 -20.78
CA VAL A 433 -10.44 4.49 -19.56
C VAL A 433 -11.91 4.13 -19.80
N GLY A 434 -12.50 4.67 -20.87
CA GLY A 434 -13.92 4.57 -21.19
C GLY A 434 -14.85 5.19 -20.16
N GLU A 435 -16.13 4.91 -20.32
CA GLU A 435 -17.23 5.47 -19.54
C GLU A 435 -17.99 4.37 -18.79
N PRO A 436 -18.65 4.71 -17.67
CA PRO A 436 -19.57 3.81 -17.00
C PRO A 436 -20.68 3.33 -17.94
N TRP A 437 -21.13 2.09 -17.73
CA TRP A 437 -22.27 1.53 -18.44
C TRP A 437 -23.58 2.20 -17.99
N ASN A 438 -24.70 1.81 -18.62
CA ASN A 438 -26.00 2.39 -18.31
C ASN A 438 -26.48 1.97 -16.90
N VAL A 439 -26.30 2.87 -15.93
CA VAL A 439 -26.68 2.68 -14.52
C VAL A 439 -28.19 2.43 -14.39
N GLU A 440 -29.03 3.18 -15.11
CA GLU A 440 -30.50 3.02 -15.01
C GLU A 440 -30.94 1.63 -15.45
N ARG A 441 -30.38 1.15 -16.56
CA ARG A 441 -30.63 -0.20 -17.04
C ARG A 441 -30.14 -1.23 -16.02
N MET A 442 -28.96 -1.02 -15.42
CA MET A 442 -28.43 -1.91 -14.38
C MET A 442 -29.35 -1.99 -13.15
N VAL A 443 -29.98 -0.88 -12.75
CA VAL A 443 -30.97 -0.88 -11.65
C VAL A 443 -32.25 -1.63 -12.05
N GLN A 444 -32.74 -1.40 -13.28
CA GLN A 444 -33.96 -2.04 -13.78
C GLN A 444 -33.81 -3.56 -13.93
N ASP A 445 -32.70 -4.02 -14.52
CA ASP A 445 -32.42 -5.43 -14.78
C ASP A 445 -32.23 -6.24 -13.48
N HIS A 446 -32.04 -5.57 -12.33
CA HIS A 446 -31.75 -6.19 -11.03
C HIS A 446 -32.68 -5.70 -9.90
N MET A 447 -33.86 -5.18 -10.25
CA MET A 447 -34.81 -4.59 -9.28
C MET A 447 -35.35 -5.58 -8.23
N ASP A 448 -35.33 -6.88 -8.54
CA ASP A 448 -35.79 -7.97 -7.69
C ASP A 448 -34.67 -8.57 -6.81
N TRP A 449 -33.45 -8.04 -6.91
CA TRP A 449 -32.30 -8.61 -6.22
C TRP A 449 -32.18 -8.09 -4.79
N ASN A 450 -31.85 -9.00 -3.88
CA ASN A 450 -31.47 -8.65 -2.52
C ASN A 450 -29.98 -8.31 -2.41
N ALA A 451 -29.57 -7.82 -1.24
CA ALA A 451 -28.20 -7.39 -1.00
C ALA A 451 -27.14 -8.48 -1.22
N GLN A 452 -27.46 -9.71 -0.82
CA GLN A 452 -26.57 -10.86 -0.95
C GLN A 452 -26.33 -11.21 -2.43
N LYS A 453 -27.39 -11.24 -3.25
CA LYS A 453 -27.30 -11.59 -4.68
C LYS A 453 -26.45 -10.58 -5.45
N TRP A 454 -26.55 -9.29 -5.14
CA TRP A 454 -25.65 -8.27 -5.66
C TRP A 454 -24.19 -8.54 -5.26
N ALA A 455 -23.92 -8.86 -4.00
CA ALA A 455 -22.57 -9.15 -3.53
C ALA A 455 -21.96 -10.40 -4.19
N GLU A 456 -22.76 -11.45 -4.39
CA GLU A 456 -22.36 -12.68 -5.11
C GLU A 456 -22.01 -12.38 -6.57
N GLN A 457 -22.91 -11.71 -7.31
CA GLN A 457 -22.65 -11.40 -8.72
C GLN A 457 -21.51 -10.39 -8.90
N MET A 458 -21.30 -9.50 -7.95
CA MET A 458 -20.13 -8.61 -7.96
C MET A 458 -18.82 -9.41 -7.85
N ARG A 459 -18.79 -10.50 -7.08
CA ARG A 459 -17.61 -11.36 -6.91
C ARG A 459 -17.37 -12.30 -8.09
N GLU A 460 -18.43 -12.90 -8.63
CA GLU A 460 -18.31 -14.02 -9.56
C GLU A 460 -18.61 -13.66 -11.02
N GLY A 461 -19.27 -12.54 -11.25
CA GLY A 461 -19.84 -12.15 -12.54
C GLY A 461 -18.92 -11.34 -13.44
N HIS A 462 -17.59 -11.35 -13.21
CA HIS A 462 -16.63 -10.73 -14.13
C HIS A 462 -16.40 -11.64 -15.33
N GLU A 463 -16.48 -11.08 -16.53
CA GLU A 463 -16.19 -11.77 -17.78
C GLU A 463 -15.23 -10.92 -18.63
N PRO A 464 -14.01 -11.41 -18.93
CA PRO A 464 -13.42 -12.66 -18.44
C PRO A 464 -13.10 -12.62 -16.94
N LYS A 465 -12.97 -13.78 -16.29
CA LYS A 465 -12.51 -13.88 -14.89
C LYS A 465 -11.01 -13.58 -14.72
N LEU A 466 -10.22 -13.95 -15.73
CA LEU A 466 -8.77 -13.80 -15.76
C LEU A 466 -8.33 -13.15 -17.06
N TRP A 467 -7.32 -12.29 -16.97
CA TRP A 467 -6.64 -11.70 -18.12
C TRP A 467 -5.23 -12.27 -18.27
N GLU A 468 -4.80 -12.44 -19.52
CA GLU A 468 -3.44 -12.82 -19.89
C GLU A 468 -2.81 -11.64 -20.65
N THR A 469 -1.50 -11.47 -20.50
CA THR A 469 -0.74 -10.49 -21.29
C THR A 469 -0.64 -10.94 -22.74
N VAL A 470 -0.39 -9.98 -23.63
CA VAL A 470 -0.22 -10.24 -25.06
C VAL A 470 1.08 -9.63 -25.56
N PRO A 471 1.65 -10.13 -26.67
CA PRO A 471 2.85 -9.53 -27.27
C PRO A 471 2.70 -8.01 -27.50
N PRO A 472 3.75 -7.20 -27.27
CA PRO A 472 5.14 -7.59 -27.03
C PRO A 472 5.49 -7.94 -25.57
N LEU A 473 4.56 -7.92 -24.62
CA LEU A 473 4.84 -8.44 -23.29
C LEU A 473 5.03 -9.96 -23.33
N PRO A 474 5.90 -10.52 -22.48
CA PRO A 474 5.92 -11.97 -22.26
C PRO A 474 4.63 -12.40 -21.57
N THR A 475 4.41 -13.71 -21.42
CA THR A 475 3.25 -14.23 -20.68
C THR A 475 3.23 -13.70 -19.25
N TRP A 476 2.05 -13.64 -18.63
CA TRP A 476 1.88 -13.11 -17.27
C TRP A 476 2.72 -13.89 -16.27
N ARG A 477 2.83 -15.21 -16.45
CA ARG A 477 3.75 -16.06 -15.69
C ARG A 477 5.18 -15.54 -15.76
N SER A 478 5.70 -15.27 -16.96
CA SER A 478 7.06 -14.76 -17.12
C SER A 478 7.24 -13.36 -16.53
N VAL A 479 6.22 -12.50 -16.60
CA VAL A 479 6.24 -11.19 -15.89
C VAL A 479 6.42 -11.40 -14.38
N LEU A 480 5.72 -12.36 -13.79
CA LEU A 480 5.86 -12.67 -12.36
C LEU A 480 7.21 -13.35 -12.03
N GLU A 481 7.75 -14.17 -12.92
CA GLU A 481 9.07 -14.80 -12.76
C GLU A 481 10.21 -13.77 -12.69
N GLU A 482 10.06 -12.59 -13.31
CA GLU A 482 11.04 -11.48 -13.21
C GLU A 482 11.24 -11.02 -11.75
N ASN A 483 10.24 -11.23 -10.87
CA ASN A 483 10.31 -10.89 -9.45
C ASN A 483 11.06 -11.91 -8.60
N LEU A 484 11.59 -12.98 -9.20
CA LEU A 484 12.34 -14.01 -8.48
C LEU A 484 13.84 -13.96 -8.81
N VAL A 485 14.68 -14.19 -7.81
CA VAL A 485 16.10 -14.51 -8.01
C VAL A 485 16.27 -15.96 -8.49
N PRO A 486 17.37 -16.29 -9.20
CA PRO A 486 17.67 -17.66 -9.58
C PRO A 486 17.68 -18.61 -8.39
N ILE A 487 17.43 -19.90 -8.64
CA ILE A 487 17.59 -20.94 -7.62
C ILE A 487 19.09 -21.01 -7.25
N PRO A 488 19.47 -20.96 -5.96
CA PRO A 488 20.86 -21.09 -5.56
C PRO A 488 21.46 -22.43 -5.98
N ASP A 489 22.74 -22.45 -6.37
CA ASP A 489 23.48 -23.69 -6.61
C ASP A 489 23.69 -24.45 -5.29
N GLY A 490 23.15 -25.67 -5.17
CA GLY A 490 23.25 -26.51 -3.96
C GLY A 490 21.94 -27.22 -3.60
N PRO A 491 21.84 -27.90 -2.43
CA PRO A 491 20.58 -28.49 -1.98
C PRO A 491 19.60 -27.38 -1.60
N TYR A 492 18.89 -26.85 -2.60
CA TYR A 492 17.68 -26.07 -2.40
C TYR A 492 16.55 -27.06 -2.08
N LEU A 493 16.10 -27.08 -0.84
CA LEU A 493 14.86 -27.76 -0.48
C LEU A 493 13.70 -26.88 -0.96
N PRO A 494 12.91 -27.31 -1.95
CA PRO A 494 11.69 -26.61 -2.31
C PRO A 494 10.76 -26.55 -1.10
N TYR A 495 9.89 -25.54 -1.04
CA TYR A 495 8.75 -25.59 -0.13
C TYR A 495 7.90 -26.79 -0.52
N GLY A 496 7.90 -27.86 0.28
CA GLY A 496 7.23 -29.10 -0.12
C GLY A 496 7.18 -30.23 0.89
N ASP A 497 8.24 -30.51 1.67
CA ASP A 497 8.31 -31.85 2.31
C ASP A 497 8.30 -31.87 3.85
N SER A 498 8.30 -30.73 4.55
CA SER A 498 8.31 -30.73 6.04
C SER A 498 7.49 -29.65 6.73
N ASP A 499 6.87 -28.71 5.99
CA ASP A 499 6.16 -27.56 6.56
C ASP A 499 4.63 -27.71 6.44
N SER A 500 4.13 -28.94 6.22
CA SER A 500 2.69 -29.26 6.10
C SER A 500 1.89 -29.12 7.40
N ASP A 501 2.50 -28.72 8.51
CA ASP A 501 1.83 -28.56 9.80
C ASP A 501 1.11 -27.20 9.95
N ILE A 502 1.04 -26.40 8.89
CA ILE A 502 0.04 -25.33 8.80
C ILE A 502 -1.23 -25.95 8.22
N ASP A 503 -2.07 -26.47 9.11
CA ASP A 503 -3.44 -26.90 8.79
C ASP A 503 -4.20 -25.71 8.17
N PHE A 504 -4.27 -25.68 6.85
CA PHE A 504 -5.27 -24.87 6.16
C PHE A 504 -6.63 -25.51 6.41
N PRO A 505 -7.67 -24.76 6.78
CA PRO A 505 -9.02 -25.31 6.82
C PRO A 505 -9.37 -25.76 5.40
N SER A 506 -9.34 -27.07 5.18
CA SER A 506 -9.81 -27.69 3.96
C SER A 506 -11.25 -27.25 3.76
N SER A 507 -11.55 -26.61 2.63
CA SER A 507 -12.91 -26.56 2.10
C SER A 507 -13.28 -28.00 1.73
N SER A 508 -13.78 -28.76 2.70
CA SER A 508 -14.40 -30.05 2.44
C SER A 508 -15.76 -29.77 1.81
N ASP A 509 -15.82 -30.09 0.52
CA ASP A 509 -17.06 -30.33 -0.19
C ASP A 509 -17.94 -31.29 0.60
N SER A 510 -19.23 -31.04 0.46
CA SER A 510 -20.33 -31.90 0.88
C SER A 510 -20.11 -33.35 0.49
N ASP A 511 -20.15 -34.26 1.47
CA ASP A 511 -20.66 -35.59 1.25
C ASP A 511 -22.05 -35.71 1.88
N SER A 512 -23.00 -35.95 0.99
CA SER A 512 -24.30 -36.52 1.26
C SER A 512 -24.14 -37.85 2.00
N ASP A 513 -24.75 -37.97 3.16
CA ASP A 513 -25.16 -39.27 3.68
C ASP A 513 -26.68 -39.29 3.87
N SER A 514 -27.28 -40.11 3.00
CA SER A 514 -28.57 -40.72 3.15
C SER A 514 -28.57 -41.70 4.33
N ASP A 515 -29.47 -41.46 5.29
CA ASP A 515 -30.48 -42.42 5.76
C ASP A 515 -31.58 -41.71 6.56
#